data_AF-A0A2V6K967-F1
#
_entry.id   AF-A0A2V6K967-F1
#
_cell.length_a   1.000
_cell.length_b   1.000
_cell.length_c   1.000
_cell.angle_alpha   90.00
_cell.angle_beta   90.00
_cell.angle_gamma   90.00
#
_symmetry.space_group_name_H-M   'P 1'
#
loop_
_entity.id
_entity.type
_entity.pdbx_description
1 polymer ?
#
loop_
_entity_poly.entity_id
_entity_poly.type
_entity_poly.pdbx_seq_one_letter_code
_entity_poly.pdbx_strand_id
1 'polypeptide(L)'
;MSRRISRVCGQEIPDTQCGYRMLKRELIPELLGGGHRFDYETEVLIIASRKGYRIESVPISTVYTDQVSKIHPMRDAIHFFKLMWRYRKRATAVSTTDN
;
A
#
# COMPACT_ATOMS: atom_id res chain seq x y z
N MET A 1 -8.47 6.55 -3.58
CA MET A 1 -7.73 6.78 -2.32
C MET A 1 -6.87 8.05 -2.39
N SER A 2 -6.15 8.27 -3.49
CA SER A 2 -5.22 9.39 -3.69
C SER A 2 -5.76 10.77 -3.33
N ARG A 3 -6.97 11.14 -3.78
CA ARG A 3 -7.56 12.46 -3.48
C ARG A 3 -7.70 12.77 -1.98
N ARG A 4 -7.93 11.77 -1.13
CA ARG A 4 -7.99 11.98 0.33
C ARG A 4 -6.59 12.22 0.90
N ILE A 5 -5.61 11.44 0.46
CA ILE A 5 -4.21 11.57 0.87
C ILE A 5 -3.62 12.89 0.38
N SER A 6 -3.92 13.32 -0.85
CA SER A 6 -3.54 14.64 -1.38
C SER A 6 -4.05 15.79 -0.50
N ARG A 7 -5.31 15.70 -0.02
CA ARG A 7 -5.86 16.69 0.93
C ARG A 7 -5.11 16.69 2.26
N VAL A 8 -4.78 15.51 2.80
CA VAL A 8 -4.00 15.41 4.05
C VAL A 8 -2.58 15.97 3.88
N CYS A 9 -1.97 15.75 2.72
CA CYS A 9 -0.62 16.25 2.40
C CYS A 9 -0.61 17.72 1.97
N GLY A 10 -1.78 18.32 1.70
CA GLY A 10 -1.90 19.69 1.16
C GLY A 10 -1.30 19.85 -0.25
N GLN A 11 -1.11 18.76 -0.99
CA GLN A 11 -0.45 18.74 -2.30
C GLN A 11 -1.16 17.75 -3.21
N GLU A 12 -1.25 18.05 -4.51
CA GLU A 12 -1.85 17.13 -5.48
C GLU A 12 -0.89 15.98 -5.77
N ILE A 13 -1.33 14.75 -5.45
CA ILE A 13 -0.53 13.54 -5.63
C ILE A 13 -1.42 12.53 -6.35
N PRO A 14 -1.33 12.42 -7.69
CA PRO A 14 -2.26 11.61 -8.48
C PRO A 14 -2.14 10.11 -8.17
N ASP A 15 -0.91 9.61 -7.95
CA ASP A 15 -0.65 8.22 -7.58
C ASP A 15 0.02 8.12 -6.19
N THR A 16 -0.78 7.87 -5.17
CA THR A 16 -0.31 7.71 -3.79
C THR A 16 0.08 6.28 -3.44
N GLN A 17 -0.13 5.32 -4.35
CA GLN A 17 0.17 3.90 -4.14
C GLN A 17 1.36 3.43 -4.99
N CYS A 18 2.09 4.38 -5.59
CA CYS A 18 3.30 4.07 -6.34
C CYS A 18 4.42 3.61 -5.40
N GLY A 19 4.84 2.35 -5.49
CA GLY A 19 5.97 1.82 -4.71
C GLY A 19 7.36 2.36 -5.13
N TYR A 20 7.46 3.02 -6.30
CA TYR A 20 8.71 3.54 -6.82
C TYR A 20 8.85 5.04 -6.57
N ARG A 21 9.73 5.43 -5.66
CA ARG A 21 9.89 6.82 -5.21
C ARG A 21 11.36 7.18 -5.06
N MET A 22 11.70 8.41 -5.44
CA MET A 22 12.98 9.03 -5.12
C MET A 22 12.79 9.97 -3.92
N LEU A 23 13.66 9.86 -2.92
CA LEU A 23 13.54 10.57 -1.65
C LEU A 23 14.85 11.28 -1.32
N LYS A 24 14.73 12.45 -0.70
CA LYS A 24 15.89 13.15 -0.13
C LYS A 24 16.45 12.33 1.05
N ARG A 25 17.78 12.25 1.14
CA ARG A 25 18.48 11.41 2.14
C ARG A 25 18.11 11.79 3.57
N GLU A 26 17.83 13.06 3.81
CA GLU A 26 17.45 13.63 5.11
C GLU A 26 16.11 13.11 5.63
N LEU A 27 15.26 12.54 4.76
CA LEU A 27 14.00 11.89 5.18
C LEU A 27 14.22 10.46 5.70
N ILE A 28 15.33 9.80 5.35
CA ILE A 28 15.56 8.38 5.64
C ILE A 28 15.45 8.05 7.14
N PRO A 29 16.06 8.81 8.08
CA PRO A 29 15.98 8.47 9.50
C PRO A 29 14.54 8.44 10.04
N GLU A 30 13.68 9.31 9.52
CA GLU A 30 12.28 9.40 9.93
C GLU A 30 11.45 8.26 9.34
N LEU A 31 11.68 7.92 8.07
CA LEU A 31 10.97 6.85 7.39
C LEU A 31 11.33 5.46 7.93
N LEU A 32 12.51 5.32 8.53
CA LEU A 32 12.94 4.09 9.21
C LEU A 32 12.56 4.05 10.69
N GLY A 33 12.12 5.18 11.25
CA GLY A 33 11.84 5.33 12.68
C GLY A 33 10.46 4.83 13.13
N GLY A 34 9.52 4.61 12.22
CA GLY A 34 8.19 4.13 12.59
C GLY A 34 7.29 3.88 11.39
N GLY A 35 6.86 2.63 11.23
CA GLY A 35 5.83 2.24 10.28
C GLY A 35 5.58 0.74 10.31
N HIS A 36 4.38 0.33 10.76
CA HIS A 36 3.95 -1.07 10.60
C HIS A 36 3.78 -1.37 9.11
N ARG A 37 4.21 -2.56 8.71
CA ARG A 37 4.50 -3.03 7.33
C ARG A 37 3.37 -2.91 6.28
N PHE A 38 2.21 -2.33 6.62
CA PHE A 38 1.05 -2.26 5.74
C PHE A 38 0.75 -0.85 5.18
N ASP A 39 1.17 0.25 5.81
CA ASP A 39 0.77 1.61 5.39
C ASP A 39 1.94 2.53 4.99
N TYR A 40 3.14 1.98 4.79
CA TYR A 40 4.36 2.75 4.48
C TYR A 40 4.19 3.74 3.32
N GLU A 41 3.47 3.35 2.28
CA GLU A 41 3.23 4.19 1.11
C GLU A 41 2.51 5.50 1.44
N THR A 42 1.59 5.47 2.40
CA THR A 42 0.83 6.65 2.82
C THR A 42 1.61 7.44 3.86
N GLU A 43 2.27 6.76 4.81
CA GLU A 43 3.08 7.41 5.86
C GLU A 43 4.20 8.26 5.28
N VAL A 44 4.92 7.76 4.28
CA VAL A 44 6.01 8.50 3.61
C VAL A 44 5.53 9.86 3.07
N LEU A 45 4.35 9.88 2.44
CA LEU A 45 3.79 11.10 1.84
C LEU A 45 3.36 12.10 2.92
N ILE A 46 2.78 11.62 4.01
CA ILE A 46 2.37 12.46 5.14
C ILE A 46 3.59 13.04 5.86
N ILE A 47 4.63 12.24 6.10
CA ILE A 47 5.87 12.70 6.76
C ILE A 47 6.58 13.73 5.89
N ALA A 48 6.74 13.45 4.59
CA ALA A 48 7.40 14.36 3.66
C ALA A 48 6.67 15.71 3.54
N SER A 49 5.34 15.68 3.38
CA SER A 49 4.53 16.90 3.29
C SER A 49 4.58 17.73 4.57
N ARG A 50 4.47 17.11 5.75
CA ARG A 50 4.56 17.81 7.05
C ARG A 50 5.92 18.44 7.30
N LYS A 51 6.99 17.89 6.74
CA LYS A 51 8.34 18.48 6.79
C LYS A 51 8.56 19.57 5.73
N GLY A 52 7.54 19.95 4.97
CA GLY A 52 7.62 21.00 3.97
C GLY A 52 8.29 20.59 2.66
N TYR A 53 8.49 19.29 2.42
CA TYR A 53 8.98 18.83 1.13
C TYR A 53 7.89 18.92 0.05
N ARG A 54 8.30 19.31 -1.16
CA ARG A 54 7.44 19.25 -2.35
C ARG A 54 7.42 17.82 -2.90
N ILE A 55 6.23 17.29 -3.12
CA ILE A 55 5.99 15.97 -3.71
C ILE A 55 5.54 16.19 -5.15
N GLU A 56 6.26 15.59 -6.09
CA GLU A 56 5.95 15.65 -7.51
C GLU A 56 5.72 14.24 -8.06
N SER A 57 4.73 14.10 -8.94
CA SER A 57 4.51 12.88 -9.70
C SER A 57 5.13 13.06 -11.08
N VAL A 58 6.19 12.29 -11.34
CA VAL A 58 6.87 12.30 -12.64
C VAL A 58 6.41 11.07 -13.42
N PRO A 59 5.91 11.23 -14.66
CA PRO A 59 5.56 10.08 -15.48
C PRO A 59 6.82 9.27 -15.78
N ILE A 60 6.80 7.99 -15.40
CA ILE A 60 7.85 7.04 -15.76
C ILE A 60 7.37 6.16 -16.91
N SER A 61 8.26 5.92 -17.88
CA SER A 61 8.01 4.88 -18.88
C SER A 61 8.13 3.53 -18.18
N THR A 62 7.05 2.78 -18.13
CA THR A 62 7.08 1.40 -17.69
C THR A 62 7.79 0.55 -18.74
N VAL A 63 9.09 0.33 -18.57
CA VAL A 63 9.84 -0.64 -19.37
C VAL A 63 9.45 -2.05 -18.90
N TYR A 64 8.28 -2.51 -19.33
CA TYR A 64 7.97 -3.93 -19.30
C TYR A 64 8.65 -4.54 -20.53
N THR A 65 9.83 -5.14 -20.34
CA THR A 65 10.36 -6.14 -21.28
C THR A 65 9.41 -7.36 -21.31
N ASP A 66 9.81 -8.48 -21.91
CA ASP A 66 9.15 -9.80 -21.91
C ASP A 66 8.96 -10.43 -20.49
N GLN A 67 8.87 -9.62 -19.45
CA GLN A 67 8.48 -10.00 -18.10
C GLN A 67 7.02 -10.46 -18.16
N VAL A 68 6.84 -11.77 -18.37
CA VAL A 68 5.56 -12.44 -18.17
C VAL A 68 5.13 -12.14 -16.74
N SER A 69 3.96 -11.53 -16.58
CA SER A 69 3.33 -11.34 -15.27
C SER A 69 3.38 -12.67 -14.51
N LYS A 70 4.13 -12.71 -13.39
CA LYS A 70 4.17 -13.90 -12.52
C LYS A 70 2.83 -14.16 -11.83
N ILE A 71 1.93 -13.18 -11.90
CA ILE A 71 0.54 -13.29 -11.45
C ILE A 71 -0.19 -14.14 -12.49
N HIS A 72 -0.64 -15.32 -12.07
CA HIS A 72 -1.42 -16.23 -12.90
C HIS A 72 -2.89 -16.00 -12.53
N PRO A 73 -3.66 -15.19 -13.29
CA PRO A 73 -4.94 -14.65 -12.83
C PRO A 73 -5.91 -15.73 -12.35
N MET A 74 -5.95 -16.86 -13.05
CA MET A 74 -6.78 -18.00 -12.66
C MET A 74 -6.25 -18.75 -11.43
N ARG A 75 -4.95 -19.01 -11.36
CA ARG A 75 -4.36 -19.77 -10.24
C ARG A 75 -4.47 -18.98 -8.95
N ASP A 76 -4.21 -17.69 -9.02
CA ASP A 76 -4.21 -16.80 -7.87
C ASP A 76 -5.65 -16.52 -7.42
N ALA A 77 -6.61 -16.43 -8.36
CA ALA A 77 -8.04 -16.42 -8.03
C ALA A 77 -8.47 -17.72 -7.30
N ILE A 78 -8.07 -18.90 -7.79
CA ILE A 78 -8.41 -20.19 -7.14
C ILE A 78 -7.81 -20.26 -5.73
N HIS A 79 -6.56 -19.82 -5.55
CA HIS A 79 -5.94 -19.74 -4.22
C HIS A 79 -6.69 -18.79 -3.29
N PHE A 80 -7.10 -17.63 -3.78
CA PHE A 80 -7.90 -16.67 -3.02
C PHE A 80 -9.26 -17.27 -2.61
N PHE A 81 -10.00 -17.89 -3.52
CA PHE A 81 -11.28 -18.55 -3.20
C PHE A 81 -11.12 -19.73 -2.23
N LYS A 82 -10.05 -20.53 -2.39
CA LYS A 82 -9.73 -21.62 -1.46
C LYS A 82 -9.40 -21.10 -0.06
N LEU A 83 -8.67 -20.00 0.03
CA LEU A 83 -8.39 -19.31 1.30
C LEU A 83 -9.70 -18.84 1.93
N MET A 84 -10.54 -18.12 1.20
CA MET A 84 -11.84 -17.64 1.66
C MET A 84 -12.74 -18.79 2.15
N TRP A 85 -12.81 -19.90 1.41
CA TRP A 85 -13.58 -21.09 1.81
C TRP A 85 -13.05 -21.74 3.09
N ARG A 86 -11.72 -21.83 3.25
CA ARG A 86 -11.09 -22.41 4.45
C ARG A 86 -11.47 -21.62 5.71
N TYR A 87 -11.49 -20.30 5.63
CA TYR A 87 -11.88 -19.46 6.76
C TYR A 87 -13.40 -19.36 6.96
N ARG A 88 -14.20 -19.62 5.92
CA ARG A 88 -15.67 -19.73 6.05
C ARG A 88 -16.13 -20.89 6.92
N LYS A 89 -15.32 -21.97 7.03
CA LYS A 89 -15.62 -23.13 7.90
C LYS A 89 -15.20 -22.97 9.37
N ARG A 90 -14.54 -21.87 9.75
CA ARG A 90 -14.15 -21.60 11.15
C ARG A 90 -14.99 -20.52 11.85
N ALA A 91 -16.00 -19.96 11.17
CA ALA A 91 -16.87 -18.94 11.73
C ALA A 91 -18.09 -19.50 12.50
N THR A 92 -18.18 -20.83 12.68
CA THR A 92 -19.23 -21.48 13.49
C THR A 92 -18.62 -22.31 14.61
N ALA A 93 -18.01 -21.62 15.57
CA ALA A 93 -17.84 -22.09 16.95
C ALA A 93 -17.56 -20.88 17.86
N VAL A 94 -18.46 -19.91 17.86
CA VAL A 94 -18.66 -19.03 19.02
C VAL A 94 -20.11 -19.22 19.42
N SER A 95 -20.38 -20.38 20.00
CA SER A 95 -21.58 -20.66 20.78
C SER A 95 -21.19 -20.55 22.24
N THR A 96 -21.66 -19.48 22.88
CA THR A 96 -22.26 -19.47 24.21
C THR A 96 -21.48 -20.16 25.34
N THR A 97 -20.98 -19.34 26.27
CA THR A 97 -21.27 -19.55 27.69
C THR A 97 -21.45 -18.17 28.30
N ASP A 98 -22.71 -17.74 28.30
CA ASP A 98 -23.22 -16.65 29.11
C ASP A 98 -23.14 -17.04 30.60
N ASN A 99 -23.03 -16.01 31.43
CA ASN A 99 -23.09 -16.00 32.89
C ASN A 99 -24.51 -16.28 33.39
#